data_AF-A0A8I0H7B0-F1
#
_entry.id   AF-A0A8I0H7B0-F1
#
_cell.length_a   1.000
_cell.length_b   1.000
_cell.length_c   1.000
_cell.angle_alpha   90.00
_cell.angle_beta   90.00
_cell.angle_gamma   90.00
#
_symmetry.space_group_name_H-M   'P 1'
#
loop_
_entity.id
_entity.type
_entity.pdbx_description
1 polymer ?
#
loop_
_entity_poly.entity_id
_entity_poly.type
_entity_poly.pdbx_seq_one_letter_code
_entity_poly.pdbx_strand_id
1 'polypeptide(L)' 'DPRIIKNPAVINTITYKELRELSYMGATVLHEDAIFPVRKEGIPINIKNTNAPEDPGTMIVESTSKKPEHIITGIAGKK' A
#
# COMPACT_ATOMS: atom_id res chain seq x y z
N ASP A 1 -7.22 -9.23 -4.53
CA ASP A 1 -7.97 -8.78 -5.73
C ASP A 1 -9.48 -8.86 -5.44
N PRO A 2 -10.22 -7.72 -5.50
CA PRO A 2 -11.68 -7.69 -5.33
C PRO A 2 -12.44 -8.57 -6.32
N ARG A 3 -11.84 -8.92 -7.46
CA ARG A 3 -12.41 -9.82 -8.47
C ARG A 3 -12.36 -11.29 -8.04
N ILE A 4 -11.45 -11.63 -7.12
CA ILE A 4 -11.25 -12.99 -6.59
C ILE A 4 -11.92 -13.14 -5.23
N ILE A 5 -11.74 -12.16 -4.35
CA ILE A 5 -12.29 -12.15 -2.98
C ILE A 5 -13.34 -11.04 -2.89
N LYS A 6 -14.57 -11.40 -2.51
CA LYS A 6 -15.64 -10.43 -2.25
C LYS A 6 -15.31 -9.63 -0.99
N ASN A 7 -15.39 -8.30 -1.06
CA ASN A 7 -15.13 -7.35 0.04
C ASN A 7 -13.80 -7.61 0.77
N PRO A 8 -12.65 -7.45 0.09
CA PRO A 8 -11.35 -7.60 0.75
C PRO A 8 -11.16 -6.53 1.83
N ALA A 9 -10.41 -6.87 2.88
CA ALA A 9 -10.02 -5.89 3.90
C ALA A 9 -9.16 -4.78 3.28
N VAL A 10 -9.44 -3.53 3.67
CA VAL A 10 -8.69 -2.36 3.21
C VAL A 10 -7.42 -2.22 4.03
N ILE A 11 -6.32 -1.92 3.35
CA ILE A 11 -5.03 -1.64 3.99
C ILE A 11 -4.98 -0.15 4.30
N ASN A 12 -5.04 0.22 5.58
CA ASN A 12 -4.98 1.63 5.99
C ASN A 12 -3.54 2.18 5.97
N THR A 13 -2.58 1.35 6.35
CA THR A 13 -1.16 1.72 6.43
C THR A 13 -0.29 0.58 5.92
N ILE A 14 0.71 0.92 5.12
CA ILE A 14 1.68 -0.02 4.57
C ILE A 14 3.08 0.60 4.58
N THR A 15 4.12 -0.22 4.76
CA THR A 15 5.50 0.26 4.63
C THR A 15 5.97 0.25 3.17
N TYR A 16 6.97 1.07 2.86
CA TYR A 16 7.63 1.04 1.53
C TYR A 16 8.11 -0.37 1.14
N LYS A 17 8.59 -1.16 2.11
CA LYS A 17 9.07 -2.51 1.88
C LYS A 17 7.94 -3.46 1.49
N GLU A 18 6.86 -3.48 2.27
CA GLU A 18 5.70 -4.34 2.00
C GLU A 18 5.03 -4.00 0.67
N LEU A 19 4.89 -2.70 0.40
CA LEU A 19 4.33 -2.21 -0.86
C LEU A 19 5.17 -2.71 -2.05
N ARG A 20 6.50 -2.66 -1.95
CA ARG A 20 7.40 -3.17 -3.00
C ARG A 20 7.18 -4.66 -3.26
N GLU A 21 7.11 -5.47 -2.20
CA GLU A 21 6.89 -6.93 -2.33
C GLU A 21 5.53 -7.23 -2.99
N LEU A 22 4.47 -6.52 -2.58
CA LEU A 22 3.14 -6.66 -3.19
C LEU A 22 3.13 -6.22 -4.66
N SER A 23 3.76 -5.10 -4.98
CA SER A 23 3.86 -4.58 -6.35
C SER A 23 4.62 -5.53 -7.26
N TYR A 24 5.74 -6.09 -6.77
CA TYR A 24 6.53 -7.08 -7.51
C TYR A 24 5.72 -8.35 -7.81
N MET A 25 4.83 -8.76 -6.90
CA MET A 25 3.94 -9.92 -7.05
C MET A 25 2.66 -9.65 -7.87
N GLY A 26 2.52 -8.46 -8.47
CA GLY A 26 1.43 -8.13 -9.40
C GLY A 26 0.41 -7.12 -8.90
N ALA A 27 0.60 -6.50 -7.73
CA ALA A 27 -0.21 -5.35 -7.31
C ALA A 27 0.24 -4.07 -8.03
N THR A 28 -0.23 -3.84 -9.26
CA THR A 28 0.14 -2.66 -10.05
C THR A 28 -0.53 -1.39 -9.54
N VAL A 29 0.00 -0.78 -8.48
CA VAL A 29 -0.49 0.51 -7.97
C VAL A 29 0.56 1.60 -8.12
N LEU A 30 1.85 1.31 -7.95
CA LEU A 30 2.92 2.32 -8.01
C LEU A 30 4.20 1.80 -8.66
N HIS A 31 4.87 2.69 -9.41
CA HIS A 31 6.19 2.45 -10.00
C HIS A 31 7.31 2.83 -9.01
N GLU A 32 8.37 2.02 -8.91
CA GLU A 32 9.46 2.23 -7.94
C GLU A 32 10.13 3.61 -8.09
N ASP A 33 10.35 4.05 -9.33
CA ASP A 33 10.97 5.35 -9.64
C ASP A 33 10.18 6.56 -9.11
N ALA A 34 8.85 6.44 -8.98
CA ALA A 34 8.03 7.52 -8.44
C ALA A 34 8.13 7.63 -6.92
N ILE A 35 8.45 6.52 -6.23
CA ILE A 35 8.50 6.45 -4.77
C ILE A 35 9.90 6.81 -4.25
N PHE A 36 10.96 6.47 -5.00
CA PHE A 36 12.34 6.56 -4.52
C PHE A 36 12.75 7.94 -3.97
N PRO A 37 12.44 9.08 -4.63
CA PRO A 37 12.79 10.40 -4.09
C PRO A 37 12.09 10.70 -2.76
N VAL A 38 10.80 10.38 -2.68
CA VAL A 38 9.95 10.65 -1.51
C VAL A 38 10.37 9.77 -0.32
N ARG A 39 10.72 8.51 -0.60
CA ARG A 39 11.28 7.59 0.39
C ARG A 39 12.61 8.09 0.95
N LYS A 40 13.51 8.60 0.11
CA LYS A 40 14.82 9.10 0.53
C LYS A 40 14.70 10.27 1.53
N GLU A 41 13.69 11.10 1.35
CA GLU A 41 13.38 12.23 2.22
C GLU A 41 12.50 11.84 3.43
N GLY A 42 12.12 10.57 3.57
CA GLY A 42 11.27 10.10 4.69
C GLY A 42 9.85 10.67 4.69
N ILE A 43 9.38 11.19 3.55
CA ILE A 43 8.06 11.82 3.44
C ILE A 43 7.00 10.71 3.29
N PRO A 44 5.89 10.72 4.04
CA PRO A 44 4.81 9.75 3.87
C PRO A 44 3.93 10.08 2.66
N ILE A 45 3.35 9.05 2.02
CA ILE A 45 2.46 9.19 0.85
C ILE A 45 1.05 8.72 1.21
N ASN A 46 0.00 9.42 0.78
CA ASN A 46 -1.38 8.94 0.88
C ASN A 46 -1.95 8.62 -0.51
N ILE A 47 -2.30 7.35 -0.73
CA ILE A 47 -3.03 6.93 -1.93
C ILE A 47 -4.53 7.15 -1.70
N LYS A 48 -5.13 8.06 -2.45
CA LYS A 48 -6.57 8.37 -2.38
C LYS A 48 -7.31 8.02 -3.66
N ASN A 49 -8.61 7.77 -3.54
CA ASN A 49 -9.50 7.58 -4.67
C ASN A 49 -10.04 8.94 -5.15
N THR A 50 -9.79 9.29 -6.41
CA THR A 50 -10.27 10.57 -6.99
C THR A 50 -11.80 10.65 -7.09
N ASN A 51 -12.48 9.50 -7.19
CA ASN A 51 -13.95 9.42 -7.22
C ASN A 51 -14.59 9.47 -5.82
N ALA A 52 -13.78 9.28 -4.77
CA ALA A 52 -14.21 9.32 -3.38
C ALA A 52 -13.13 10.04 -2.54
N PRO A 53 -12.98 11.36 -2.70
CA PRO A 53 -11.89 12.12 -2.09
C PRO A 53 -11.97 12.19 -0.55
N GLU A 54 -13.14 11.92 0.03
CA GLU A 54 -13.35 11.89 1.48
C GLU A 54 -12.78 10.62 2.12
N ASP A 55 -12.52 9.57 1.33
CA ASP A 55 -11.99 8.32 1.85
C ASP A 55 -10.57 8.51 2.42
N PRO A 56 -10.23 7.84 3.53
CA PRO A 56 -8.94 8.01 4.19
C PRO A 56 -7.76 7.58 3.30
N GLY A 57 -7.99 6.60 2.41
CA GLY A 57 -6.98 6.05 1.52
C GLY A 57 -6.04 5.07 2.21
N THR A 58 -4.86 4.88 1.60
CA THR A 58 -3.79 4.04 2.16
C THR A 58 -2.54 4.88 2.37
N MET A 59 -2.06 4.92 3.62
CA MET A 59 -0.82 5.60 4.00
C MET A 59 0.39 4.71 3.76
N ILE A 60 1.37 5.21 3.01
CA ILE A 60 2.68 4.60 2.83
C ILE A 60 3.68 5.33 3.72
N VAL A 61 4.35 4.57 4.60
CA VAL A 61 5.29 5.10 5.59
C VAL A 61 6.62 4.33 5.58
N GLU A 62 7.67 4.90 6.16
CA GLU A 62 8.97 4.22 6.29
C GLU A 62 8.94 3.09 7.31
N SER A 63 8.39 3.37 8.49
CA SER A 63 8.23 2.39 9.56
C SER A 63 6.94 2.67 10.33
N THR A 64 6.35 1.62 10.88
CA THR A 64 5.19 1.73 11.75
C THR A 64 5.68 1.85 13.20
N SER A 65 5.42 2.98 13.85
CA SER A 65 5.75 3.17 15.28
C SER A 65 4.83 2.36 16.21
N LYS A 66 3.75 1.81 15.65
CA LYS A 66 2.74 1.00 16.34
C LYS A 66 2.87 -0.45 15.90
N LYS A 67 2.60 -1.38 16.81
CA LYS A 67 2.39 -2.79 16.45
C LYS A 67 1.36 -2.85 15.32
N PRO A 68 1.66 -3.54 14.21
CA PRO A 68 0.70 -3.67 13.13
C PRO A 68 -0.55 -4.38 13.66
N GLU A 69 -1.72 -3.90 13.25
CA GLU A 69 -3.01 -4.46 13.66
C GLU A 69 -3.22 -5.88 13.12
N HIS A 70 -2.53 -6.21 12.03
CA HIS A 70 -2.56 -7.50 11.38
C HIS A 70 -1.13 -8.06 11.19
N ILE A 71 -1.00 -9.38 11.30
CA ILE A 71 0.28 -10.09 11.03
C ILE A 71 0.58 -10.08 9.52
N ILE A 72 -0.47 -10.06 8.70
CA ILE A 72 -0.37 -10.07 7.24
C ILE A 72 -0.93 -8.77 6.69
N THR A 73 -0.13 -8.08 5.90
CA THR A 73 -0.49 -6.77 5.31
C THR A 73 -1.28 -6.93 4.02
N GLY A 74 -0.94 -7.90 3.17
CA GLY A 74 -1.67 -8.17 1.94
C GLY A 74 -1.22 -9.46 1.26
N ILE A 75 -2.03 -9.94 0.32
CA ILE A 75 -1.72 -11.09 -0.52
C ILE A 75 -1.81 -10.64 -1.98
N ALA A 76 -0.70 -10.76 -2.69
CA ALA A 76 -0.60 -10.52 -4.12
C ALA A 76 -0.10 -11.80 -4.81
N GLY A 77 -0.52 -12.00 -6.06
CA GLY A 77 -0.11 -13.14 -6.85
C GLY A 77 -0.43 -12.91 -8.32
N LYS A 78 0.42 -13.44 -9.18
CA LYS A 78 0.23 -13.47 -10.63
C LYS A 78 -0.21 -14.88 -11.04
N LYS A 79 -1.10 -14.97 -12.02
CA LYS A 79 -1.42 -16.23 -12.68
C LYS A 79 -0.26 -16.73 -13.53
#